data_AF-A0A7V1M5S6-F1
#
_entry.id   AF-A0A7V1M5S6-F1
#
_cell.length_a   1.000
_cell.length_b   1.000
_cell.length_c   1.000
_cell.angle_alpha   90.00
_cell.angle_beta   90.00
_cell.angle_gamma   90.00
#
_symmetry.space_group_name_H-M   'P 1'
#
loop_
_entity.id
_entity.type
_entity.pdbx_description
1 polymer ?
#
loop_
_entity_poly.entity_id
_entity_poly.type
_entity_poly.pdbx_seq_one_letter_code
_entity_poly.pdbx_strand_id
1 'polypeptide(L)' 'MNNALGRCPLCGGEKQPGTTTFAVDLQFGVVVVRDVPALVCKQCGDAWIEDPVAARLEDIVADARRRHTVVEITQWQQVA' A
#
# COMPACT_ATOMS: atom_id res chain seq x y z
N MET A 1 -15.21 -16.68 3.10
CA MET A 1 -16.27 -15.77 2.63
C MET A 1 -16.48 -14.71 3.69
N ASN A 2 -16.13 -13.46 3.39
CA ASN A 2 -16.87 -12.22 3.70
C ASN A 2 -15.91 -11.03 3.72
N ASN A 3 -15.66 -10.52 2.51
CA ASN A 3 -15.66 -9.11 2.14
C ASN A 3 -15.56 -8.14 3.33
N ALA A 4 -14.34 -7.82 3.77
CA ALA A 4 -14.10 -6.83 4.81
C ALA A 4 -14.25 -5.40 4.25
N LEU A 5 -15.38 -5.09 3.62
CA LEU A 5 -15.87 -3.71 3.48
C LEU A 5 -16.40 -3.25 4.85
N GLY A 6 -15.54 -3.33 5.86
CA GLY A 6 -15.79 -2.82 7.20
C GLY A 6 -15.80 -1.30 7.18
N ARG A 7 -16.39 -0.70 8.22
CA ARG A 7 -16.31 0.74 8.42
C ARG A 7 -14.86 1.16 8.71
N CYS A 8 -14.51 2.37 8.29
CA CYS A 8 -13.27 3.03 8.67
C CYS A 8 -13.22 3.15 10.19
N PRO A 9 -12.24 2.58 10.87
CA PRO A 9 -12.13 2.71 12.33
C PRO A 9 -11.73 4.13 12.76
N LEU A 10 -11.26 4.97 11.84
CA LEU A 10 -10.86 6.35 12.13
C LEU A 10 -12.04 7.33 12.11
N CYS A 11 -13.01 7.14 11.21
CA CYS A 11 -14.13 8.08 11.03
C CYS A 11 -15.52 7.43 10.96
N GLY A 12 -15.63 6.10 10.94
CA GLY A 12 -16.88 5.35 10.82
C GLY A 12 -17.45 5.25 9.39
N GLY A 13 -16.79 5.87 8.41
CA GLY A 13 -17.21 5.88 6.99
C GLY A 13 -17.06 4.53 6.27
N GLU A 14 -17.73 4.38 5.13
CA GLU A 14 -17.63 3.17 4.31
C GLU A 14 -16.27 3.10 3.61
N LYS A 15 -15.64 1.92 3.63
CA LYS A 15 -14.46 1.61 2.81
C LYS A 15 -14.90 0.99 1.48
N GLN A 16 -14.20 1.29 0.40
CA GLN A 16 -14.43 0.71 -0.92
C GLN A 16 -13.10 0.26 -1.55
N PRO A 17 -13.11 -0.72 -2.47
CA PRO A 17 -11.91 -1.06 -3.23
C PRO A 17 -11.39 0.15 -4.01
N GLY A 18 -10.07 0.31 -4.04
CA GLY A 18 -9.38 1.39 -4.73
C GLY A 18 -7.88 1.16 -4.74
N THR A 19 -7.12 2.22 -5.01
CA THR A 19 -5.66 2.19 -4.94
C THR A 19 -5.12 3.34 -4.10
N THR A 20 -3.89 3.17 -3.61
CA THR A 20 -3.14 4.19 -2.89
C THR A 20 -1.68 4.23 -3.35
N THR A 21 -0.93 5.23 -2.90
CA THR A 21 0.52 5.26 -3.02
C THR A 21 1.13 4.86 -1.67
N PHE A 22 1.98 3.84 -1.68
CA PHE A 22 2.80 3.47 -0.55
C PHE A 22 4.17 4.13 -0.70
N ALA A 23 4.59 4.93 0.28
CA ALA A 23 5.91 5.54 0.29
C ALA A 23 6.58 5.27 1.64
N VAL A 24 7.84 4.84 1.61
CA VAL A 24 8.63 4.59 2.81
C VAL A 24 10.02 5.21 2.69
N ASP A 25 10.42 5.88 3.76
CA ASP A 25 11.76 6.39 3.96
C ASP A 25 12.63 5.28 4.58
N LEU A 26 13.73 4.94 3.92
CA LEU A 26 14.71 3.94 4.35
C LEU A 26 15.91 4.56 5.10
N GLN A 27 15.84 5.86 5.43
CA GLN A 27 16.89 6.75 5.93
C GLN A 27 18.01 7.06 4.93
N PHE A 28 18.43 6.07 4.13
CA PHE A 28 19.43 6.25 3.06
C PHE A 28 18.79 6.48 1.68
N GLY A 29 17.48 6.29 1.57
CA GLY A 29 16.75 6.39 0.31
C GLY A 29 15.26 6.29 0.50
N VAL A 30 14.50 6.46 -0.58
CA VAL A 30 13.03 6.41 -0.58
C VAL A 30 12.51 5.42 -1.61
N VAL A 31 11.51 4.65 -1.20
CA VAL A 31 10.77 3.74 -2.10
C VAL A 31 9.33 4.22 -2.19
N VAL A 32 8.85 4.41 -3.42
CA VAL A 32 7.47 4.80 -3.72
C VAL A 32 6.86 3.75 -4.64
N VAL A 33 5.80 3.08 -4.18
CA VAL A 33 5.00 2.15 -4.96
C VAL A 33 3.63 2.80 -5.21
N ARG A 34 3.32 3.06 -6.48
CA ARG A 34 2.04 3.65 -6.91
C ARG A 34 1.02 2.57 -7.24
N ASP A 35 -0.25 2.96 -7.26
CA ASP A 35 -1.37 2.11 -7.68
C ASP A 35 -1.53 0.83 -6.83
N VAL A 36 -1.12 0.88 -5.56
CA VAL A 36 -1.20 -0.23 -4.62
C VAL A 36 -2.66 -0.52 -4.28
N PRO A 37 -3.17 -1.75 -4.48
CA PRO A 37 -4.53 -2.11 -4.13
C PRO A 37 -4.80 -1.90 -2.64
N ALA A 38 -5.90 -1.25 -2.32
CA ALA A 38 -6.30 -0.96 -0.95
C ALA A 38 -7.83 -0.81 -0.84
N LEU A 39 -8.33 -0.86 0.39
CA LEU A 39 -9.67 -0.39 0.74
C LEU A 39 -9.57 1.08 1.16
N VAL A 40 -10.14 1.98 0.38
CA VAL A 40 -10.07 3.43 0.62
C VAL A 40 -11.39 3.91 1.23
N CYS A 41 -11.32 4.69 2.31
CA CYS A 41 -12.51 5.28 2.91
C CYS A 41 -13.09 6.39 2.02
N LYS A 42 -14.38 6.31 1.69
CA LYS A 42 -15.08 7.33 0.89
C LYS A 42 -15.13 8.72 1.55
N GLN A 43 -14.98 8.79 2.88
CA GLN A 43 -15.17 10.02 3.65
C GLN A 43 -13.85 10.72 3.98
N CYS A 44 -12.90 10.02 4.61
CA CYS A 44 -11.62 10.62 5.02
C CYS A 44 -10.47 10.35 4.05
N GLY A 45 -10.62 9.43 3.10
CA GLY A 45 -9.57 9.06 2.15
C GLY A 45 -8.51 8.10 2.68
N ASP A 46 -8.60 7.65 3.96
CA ASP A 46 -7.63 6.69 4.50
C ASP A 46 -7.67 5.36 3.74
N ALA A 47 -6.48 4.88 3.41
CA ALA A 47 -6.27 3.62 2.70
C ALA A 47 -5.90 2.50 3.67
N TRP A 48 -6.50 1.33 3.46
CA TRP A 48 -6.29 0.13 4.25
C TRP A 48 -5.73 -0.96 3.33
N ILE A 49 -4.48 -1.34 3.57
CA ILE A 49 -3.76 -2.34 2.78
C ILE A 49 -3.98 -3.70 3.43
N GLU A 50 -4.43 -4.69 2.65
CA GLU A 50 -4.65 -6.05 3.14
C GLU A 50 -3.34 -6.84 3.25
N ASP A 51 -3.30 -7.84 4.13
CA ASP A 51 -2.10 -8.63 4.45
C ASP A 51 -1.33 -9.15 3.21
N PRO A 52 -1.98 -9.71 2.17
CA PRO A 52 -1.25 -10.19 0.99
C PRO A 52 -0.56 -9.07 0.20
N VAL A 53 -1.16 -7.87 0.18
CA VAL A 53 -0.59 -6.69 -0.47
C VAL A 53 0.56 -6.15 0.37
N ALA A 54 0.40 -6.09 1.70
CA ALA A 54 1.43 -5.66 2.63
C ALA A 54 2.68 -6.54 2.55
N ALA A 55 2.54 -7.87 2.59
CA ALA A 55 3.65 -8.81 2.47
C ALA A 55 4.48 -8.57 1.19
N ARG A 56 3.81 -8.25 0.09
CA ARG A 56 4.48 -7.97 -1.17
C ARG A 56 5.16 -6.59 -1.21
N LEU A 57 4.60 -5.59 -0.54
CA LEU A 57 5.31 -4.31 -0.35
C LEU A 57 6.58 -4.51 0.46
N GLU A 58 6.56 -5.39 1.47
CA GLU A 58 7.74 -5.75 2.25
C GLU A 58 8.83 -6.37 1.37
N ASP A 59 8.47 -7.26 0.44
CA ASP A 59 9.42 -7.84 -0.52
C ASP A 59 10.09 -6.76 -1.40
N ILE A 60 9.30 -5.80 -1.91
CA ILE A 60 9.80 -4.68 -2.72
C ILE A 60 10.79 -3.83 -1.90
N VAL A 61 10.42 -3.50 -0.67
CA VAL A 61 11.26 -2.70 0.24
C VAL A 61 12.54 -3.46 0.60
N ALA A 62 12.45 -4.76 0.88
CA ALA A 62 13.60 -5.60 1.17
C ALA A 62 14.57 -5.66 -0.02
N ASP A 63 14.04 -5.72 -1.23
CA ASP A 63 14.85 -5.70 -2.45
C ASP A 63 15.57 -4.36 -2.67
N ALA A 64 14.84 -3.24 -2.53
CA ALA A 64 15.44 -1.91 -2.60
C ALA A 64 16.53 -1.71 -1.52
N ARG A 65 16.33 -2.26 -0.31
CA ARG A 65 17.35 -2.30 0.75
C ARG A 65 18.59 -3.08 0.34
N ARG A 66 18.43 -4.28 -0.25
CA ARG A 66 19.57 -5.08 -0.74
C ARG A 66 20.35 -4.38 -1.86
N ARG A 67 19.65 -3.68 -2.75
CA ARG A 67 20.27 -2.91 -3.85
C ARG A 67 20.85 -1.56 -3.40
N HIS A 68 20.56 -1.13 -2.16
CA HIS A 68 20.93 0.18 -1.62
C HIS A 68 20.45 1.33 -2.52
N THR A 69 19.25 1.19 -3.09
CA THR A 69 18.67 2.20 -3.98
C THR A 69 18.38 3.49 -3.22
N VAL A 70 18.85 4.65 -3.72
CA VAL A 70 18.59 5.95 -3.09
C VAL A 70 17.18 6.49 -3.42
N VAL A 71 16.69 6.26 -4.64
CA VAL A 71 15.32 6.62 -5.05
C VAL A 71 14.78 5.53 -5.96
N GLU A 72 13.64 4.94 -5.58
CA GLU A 72 12.92 3.98 -6.41
C GLU A 72 11.44 4.36 -6.49
N ILE A 73 10.93 4.55 -7.72
CA ILE A 73 9.52 4.77 -7.97
C ILE A 73 9.05 3.67 -8.90
N THR A 74 8.08 2.87 -8.46
CA THR A 74 7.52 1.77 -9.23
C THR A 74 6.00 1.78 -9.16
N GLN A 75 5.36 1.11 -10.12
CA GLN A 75 3.92 0.86 -10.10
C GLN A 75 3.67 -0.54 -9.54
N TRP A 76 2.53 -0.71 -8.90
CA TRP A 76 2.06 -2.02 -8.48
C TRP A 76 1.85 -2.92 -9.70
N GLN A 77 2.55 -4.05 -9.73
CA GLN A 77 2.42 -5.03 -10.81
C GLN A 77 1.78 -6.28 -10.26
N GLN A 78 0.46 -6.47 -10.32
CA GLN A 78 -0.15 -7.72 -9.86
C GLN A 78 0.38 -8.89 -10.72
N VAL A 79 1.11 -9.86 -10.13
CA VAL A 79 1.44 -11.10 -10.84
C VAL A 79 0.15 -11.92 -10.84
N ALA A 80 -0.31 -12.29 -12.03
CA ALA A 80 -1.48 -13.14 -12.23
C ALA A 80 -1.26 -14.55 -11.67
#